data_AF-A0A3R9RKH3-F1
#
_entry.id   AF-A0A3R9RKH3-F1
#
_cell.length_a   1.000
_cell.length_b   1.000
_cell.length_c   1.000
_cell.angle_alpha   90.00
_cell.angle_beta   90.00
_cell.angle_gamma   90.00
#
_symmetry.space_group_name_H-M   'P 1'
#
loop_
_entity.id
_entity.type
_entity.pdbx_description
1 polymer ?
#
loop_
_entity_poly.entity_id
_entity_poly.type
_entity_poly.pdbx_seq_one_letter_code
_entity_poly.pdbx_strand_id
1 'polypeptide(L)'
;MNEKEAREVFSRKCEELGGYLEGSSYERTFTCRLRSMESGRKMMEFIRDLDIPDDMDVGVRIDADKRVLVFKKENLKKSPYTEHTFRIWIEETPSPLDRATSTMIKKEALKLESEMKKKLPENTSIYVIPSNDIGFSIVKVSLLSPKGHDVAPIIEEMIDRIEKLWNKIERGEGMERVGERSFIEI
;
A
#
# COMPACT_ATOMS: atom_id res chain seq x y z
N MET A 1 5.40 -6.24 21.97
CA MET A 1 6.84 -6.00 21.70
C MET A 1 7.20 -4.58 22.12
N ASN A 2 8.45 -4.24 22.47
CA ASN A 2 8.85 -2.83 22.70
C ASN A 2 9.37 -2.15 21.41
N GLU A 3 9.50 -0.82 21.41
CA GLU A 3 9.89 -0.02 20.22
C GLU A 3 11.26 -0.43 19.66
N LYS A 4 12.25 -0.65 20.55
CA LYS A 4 13.60 -1.02 20.15
C LYS A 4 13.62 -2.39 19.48
N GLU A 5 12.96 -3.37 20.08
CA GLU A 5 12.81 -4.71 19.52
C GLU A 5 12.10 -4.68 18.17
N ALA A 6 10.97 -3.99 18.08
CA ALA A 6 10.20 -3.88 16.83
C ALA A 6 11.03 -3.25 15.72
N ARG A 7 11.79 -2.20 16.03
CA ARG A 7 12.71 -1.56 15.08
C ARG A 7 13.84 -2.50 14.65
N GLU A 8 14.47 -3.22 15.57
CA GLU A 8 15.58 -4.12 15.25
C GLU A 8 15.12 -5.28 14.35
N VAL A 9 13.99 -5.91 14.69
CA VAL A 9 13.41 -6.99 13.88
C VAL A 9 13.01 -6.48 12.50
N PHE A 10 12.38 -5.30 12.43
CA PHE A 10 11.98 -4.66 11.18
C PHE A 10 13.18 -4.26 10.30
N SER A 11 14.24 -3.69 10.89
CA SER A 11 15.49 -3.31 10.20
C SER A 11 16.15 -4.52 9.57
N ARG A 12 16.33 -5.57 10.38
CA ARG A 12 16.96 -6.81 9.92
C ARG A 12 16.18 -7.41 8.75
N LYS A 13 14.85 -7.44 8.85
CA LYS A 13 14.02 -7.95 7.75
C LYS A 13 14.16 -7.10 6.48
N CYS A 14 14.23 -5.79 6.62
CA CYS A 14 14.45 -4.89 5.49
C CYS A 14 15.79 -5.17 4.79
N GLU A 15 16.87 -5.31 5.57
CA GLU A 15 18.22 -5.63 5.06
C GLU A 15 18.28 -7.01 4.40
N GLU A 16 17.66 -8.04 4.99
CA GLU A 16 17.54 -9.39 4.41
C GLU A 16 16.88 -9.38 3.02
N LEU A 17 15.94 -8.45 2.79
CA LEU A 17 15.23 -8.27 1.53
C LEU A 17 15.97 -7.37 0.53
N GLY A 18 17.18 -6.91 0.87
CA GLY A 18 18.00 -6.01 0.06
C GLY A 18 17.54 -4.55 0.08
N GLY A 19 16.74 -4.18 1.07
CA GLY A 19 16.24 -2.83 1.26
C GLY A 19 17.11 -1.98 2.17
N TYR A 20 16.65 -0.76 2.41
CA TYR A 20 17.20 0.13 3.42
C TYR A 20 16.09 0.83 4.18
N LEU A 21 16.36 1.17 5.44
CA LEU A 21 15.42 1.91 6.26
C LEU A 21 15.43 3.40 5.93
N GLU A 22 14.24 3.92 5.65
CA GLU A 22 13.91 5.33 5.66
C GLU A 22 13.07 5.63 6.91
N GLY A 23 13.46 6.64 7.68
CA GLY A 23 12.70 7.03 8.86
C GLY A 23 13.44 8.04 9.74
N SER A 24 12.67 8.85 10.45
CA SER A 24 13.17 9.74 11.49
C SER A 24 12.94 9.10 12.85
N SER A 25 13.96 9.07 13.71
CA SER A 25 13.83 8.65 15.11
C SER A 25 12.83 9.52 15.89
N TYR A 26 12.50 10.72 15.39
CA TYR A 26 11.55 11.62 16.02
C TYR A 26 10.08 11.26 15.74
N GLU A 27 9.80 10.56 14.63
CA GLU A 27 8.43 10.31 14.17
C GLU A 27 7.95 8.87 14.43
N ARG A 28 8.76 8.03 15.10
CA ARG A 28 8.49 6.59 15.36
C ARG A 28 7.96 5.83 14.13
N THR A 29 8.32 6.34 12.95
CA THR A 29 7.88 5.86 11.65
C THR A 29 9.07 5.25 10.95
N PHE A 30 8.97 3.96 10.63
CA PHE A 30 10.01 3.20 9.96
C PHE A 30 9.47 2.64 8.65
N THR A 31 10.05 3.05 7.53
CA THR A 31 9.66 2.59 6.20
C THR A 31 10.83 1.86 5.55
N CYS A 32 10.65 0.60 5.17
CA CYS A 32 11.62 -0.13 4.37
C CYS A 32 11.46 0.24 2.90
N ARG A 33 12.51 0.77 2.27
CA ARG A 33 12.53 1.02 0.83
C ARG A 33 13.09 -0.17 0.08
N LEU A 34 12.33 -0.62 -0.92
CA LEU A 34 12.63 -1.75 -1.79
C LEU A 34 12.45 -1.36 -3.26
N ARG A 35 13.09 -2.12 -4.15
CA ARG A 35 13.07 -1.86 -5.61
C ARG A 35 12.25 -2.86 -6.41
N SER A 36 11.69 -3.89 -5.78
CA SER A 36 10.93 -4.93 -6.47
C SER A 36 9.64 -5.26 -5.73
N MET A 37 8.61 -5.61 -6.51
CA MET A 37 7.34 -6.08 -5.96
C MET A 37 7.50 -7.39 -5.18
N GLU A 38 8.40 -8.28 -5.59
CA GLU A 38 8.64 -9.56 -4.90
C GLU A 38 9.15 -9.36 -3.46
N SER A 39 10.22 -8.58 -3.28
CA SER A 39 10.70 -8.23 -1.94
C SER A 39 9.66 -7.40 -1.19
N GLY A 40 8.98 -6.52 -1.90
CA GLY A 40 7.88 -5.71 -1.38
C GLY A 40 6.77 -6.54 -0.75
N ARG A 41 6.28 -7.57 -1.45
CA ARG A 41 5.25 -8.50 -0.97
C ARG A 41 5.69 -9.21 0.30
N LYS A 42 6.90 -9.78 0.31
CA LYS A 42 7.48 -10.42 1.50
C LYS A 42 7.55 -9.48 2.69
N MET A 43 7.81 -8.19 2.45
CA MET A 43 7.81 -7.16 3.50
C MET A 43 6.38 -6.80 3.97
N MET A 44 5.40 -6.74 3.07
CA MET A 44 3.99 -6.50 3.43
C MET A 44 3.43 -7.62 4.31
N GLU A 45 3.68 -8.87 3.96
CA GLU A 45 3.31 -10.05 4.75
C GLU A 45 3.96 -10.00 6.14
N PHE A 46 5.25 -9.67 6.20
CA PHE A 46 5.96 -9.49 7.48
C PHE A 46 5.36 -8.36 8.32
N ILE A 47 5.06 -7.20 7.71
CA ILE A 47 4.47 -6.04 8.42
C ILE A 47 3.09 -6.37 8.98
N ARG A 48 2.25 -7.09 8.22
CA ARG A 48 0.93 -7.55 8.67
C ARG A 48 1.04 -8.30 10.00
N ASP A 49 1.98 -9.22 10.09
CA ASP A 49 2.14 -10.11 11.23
C ASP A 49 2.98 -9.51 12.37
N LEU A 50 3.73 -8.44 12.09
CA LEU A 50 4.59 -7.79 13.08
C LEU A 50 3.76 -7.14 14.19
N ASP A 51 3.97 -7.56 15.43
CA ASP A 51 3.45 -6.85 16.60
C ASP A 51 4.24 -5.54 16.79
N ILE A 52 3.54 -4.40 16.78
CA ILE A 52 4.15 -3.08 16.92
C ILE A 52 3.59 -2.38 18.16
N PRO A 53 4.40 -1.62 18.92
CA PRO A 53 3.89 -0.79 20.00
C PRO A 53 2.84 0.23 19.52
N ASP A 54 2.04 0.73 20.45
CA ASP A 54 1.28 1.95 20.22
C ASP A 54 2.22 3.11 19.87
N ASP A 55 1.79 3.98 18.96
CA ASP A 55 2.56 5.14 18.46
C ASP A 55 3.74 4.77 17.55
N MET A 56 3.81 3.54 17.06
CA MET A 56 4.79 3.13 16.07
C MET A 56 4.10 2.86 14.73
N ASP A 57 4.74 3.34 13.67
CA ASP A 57 4.30 3.13 12.30
C ASP A 57 5.39 2.37 11.56
N VAL A 58 5.00 1.29 10.90
CA VAL A 58 5.89 0.52 10.03
C VAL A 58 5.33 0.45 8.63
N GLY A 59 6.19 0.49 7.63
CA GLY A 59 5.74 0.44 6.24
C GLY A 59 6.78 -0.06 5.26
N VAL A 60 6.33 -0.40 4.07
CA VAL A 60 7.21 -0.67 2.93
C VAL A 60 6.88 0.30 1.82
N ARG A 61 7.92 0.78 1.14
CA ARG A 61 7.84 1.61 -0.05
C ARG A 61 8.56 0.91 -1.19
N ILE A 62 7.86 0.72 -2.29
CA ILE A 62 8.37 0.12 -3.52
C ILE A 62 8.38 1.24 -4.56
N ASP A 63 9.58 1.64 -4.99
CA ASP A 63 9.77 2.64 -6.02
C ASP A 63 9.97 1.94 -7.38
N ALA A 64 9.15 2.27 -8.39
CA ALA A 64 9.31 1.82 -9.78
C ALA A 64 9.12 3.00 -10.74
N ASP A 65 10.23 3.52 -11.28
CA ASP A 65 10.28 4.72 -12.13
C ASP A 65 9.45 5.88 -11.57
N LYS A 66 8.31 6.19 -12.21
CA LYS A 66 7.39 7.30 -11.89
C LYS A 66 6.27 6.91 -10.92
N ARG A 67 6.38 5.74 -10.29
CA ARG A 67 5.32 5.12 -9.53
C ARG A 67 5.84 4.66 -8.18
N VAL A 68 5.01 4.80 -7.17
CA VAL A 68 5.34 4.39 -5.81
C VAL A 68 4.17 3.60 -5.23
N LEU A 69 4.46 2.42 -4.70
CA LEU A 69 3.52 1.67 -3.87
C LEU A 69 4.00 1.71 -2.43
N VAL A 70 3.11 2.09 -1.52
CA VAL A 70 3.36 2.10 -0.09
C VAL A 70 2.34 1.20 0.61
N PHE A 71 2.81 0.36 1.51
CA PHE A 71 1.96 -0.30 2.51
C PHE A 71 2.41 0.13 3.90
N LYS A 72 1.47 0.46 4.78
CA LYS A 72 1.74 0.85 6.17
C LYS A 72 0.83 0.12 7.14
N LYS A 73 1.34 -0.15 8.33
CA LYS A 73 0.60 -0.56 9.52
C LYS A 73 0.89 0.44 10.64
N GLU A 74 -0.17 0.95 11.26
CA GLU A 74 -0.13 1.95 12.32
C GLU A 74 -1.02 1.52 13.48
N ASN A 75 -0.48 1.53 14.70
CA ASN A 75 -1.26 1.38 15.92
C ASN A 75 -1.61 2.76 16.48
N LEU A 76 -2.86 3.18 16.27
CA LEU A 76 -3.30 4.54 16.58
C LEU A 76 -3.22 4.83 18.10
N LYS A 77 -2.48 5.87 18.47
CA LYS A 77 -2.17 6.27 19.87
C LYS A 77 -3.35 6.32 20.83
N LYS A 78 -4.44 6.91 20.38
CA LYS A 78 -5.61 7.23 21.21
C LYS A 78 -6.87 6.51 20.74
N SER A 79 -6.67 5.41 20.02
CA SER A 79 -7.73 4.70 19.34
C SER A 79 -7.52 3.20 19.55
N PRO A 80 -8.60 2.43 19.78
CA PRO A 80 -8.51 0.98 19.92
C PRO A 80 -8.29 0.28 18.58
N TYR A 81 -7.94 1.01 17.52
CA TYR A 81 -7.81 0.49 16.16
C TYR A 81 -6.36 0.47 15.67
N THR A 82 -6.08 -0.50 14.82
CA THR A 82 -4.93 -0.59 13.93
C THR A 82 -5.38 -0.19 12.52
N GLU A 83 -4.62 0.66 11.84
CA GLU A 83 -4.86 1.01 10.43
C GLU A 83 -3.83 0.33 9.54
N HIS A 84 -4.30 -0.36 8.50
CA HIS A 84 -3.48 -0.85 7.40
C HIS A 84 -3.79 -0.02 6.15
N THR A 85 -2.78 0.63 5.60
CA THR A 85 -2.94 1.56 4.47
C THR A 85 -2.12 1.11 3.27
N PHE A 86 -2.76 0.98 2.12
CA PHE A 86 -2.09 0.98 0.81
C PHE A 86 -2.18 2.36 0.19
N ARG A 87 -1.07 2.85 -0.37
CA ARG A 87 -1.05 4.07 -1.19
C ARG A 87 -0.36 3.76 -2.51
N ILE A 88 -1.01 4.09 -3.61
CA ILE A 88 -0.41 4.07 -4.93
C ILE A 88 -0.26 5.52 -5.38
N TRP A 89 0.97 5.94 -5.66
CA TRP A 89 1.30 7.23 -6.26
C TRP A 89 1.73 7.01 -7.70
N ILE A 90 1.17 7.83 -8.59
CA ILE A 90 1.61 7.92 -9.97
C ILE A 90 1.90 9.37 -10.25
N GLU A 91 3.11 9.65 -10.70
CA GLU A 91 3.46 10.97 -11.22
C GLU A 91 2.57 11.29 -12.42
N GLU A 92 1.77 12.34 -12.31
CA GLU A 92 0.95 12.86 -13.40
C GLU A 92 1.87 13.58 -14.39
N THR A 93 2.35 12.84 -15.39
CA THR A 93 2.78 13.50 -16.61
C THR A 93 1.55 13.73 -17.51
N PRO A 94 1.57 14.74 -18.40
CA PRO A 94 0.44 15.03 -19.28
C PRO A 94 0.14 13.93 -20.32
N SER A 95 0.75 12.75 -20.20
CA SER A 95 0.52 11.64 -21.11
C SER A 95 -0.91 11.06 -20.93
N PRO A 96 -1.63 10.76 -22.03
CA PRO A 96 -2.91 10.05 -21.97
C PRO A 96 -2.83 8.72 -21.24
N LEU A 97 -1.67 8.06 -21.28
CA LEU A 97 -1.40 6.79 -20.63
C LEU A 97 -1.47 6.90 -19.10
N ASP A 98 -0.86 7.94 -18.52
CA ASP A 98 -0.86 8.13 -17.06
C ASP A 98 -2.27 8.45 -16.55
N ARG A 99 -3.07 9.21 -17.32
CA ARG A 99 -4.49 9.47 -17.01
C ARG A 99 -5.33 8.20 -17.05
N ALA A 100 -5.11 7.34 -18.05
CA ALA A 100 -5.77 6.04 -18.14
C ALA A 100 -5.39 5.14 -16.95
N THR A 101 -4.09 5.11 -16.60
CA THR A 101 -3.57 4.37 -15.44
C THR A 101 -4.25 4.81 -14.15
N SER A 102 -4.29 6.13 -13.90
CA SER A 102 -4.93 6.72 -12.72
C SER A 102 -6.41 6.36 -12.62
N THR A 103 -7.14 6.46 -13.74
CA THR A 103 -8.56 6.08 -13.81
C THR A 103 -8.77 4.60 -13.49
N MET A 104 -7.96 3.72 -14.07
CA MET A 104 -8.01 2.28 -13.80
C MET A 104 -7.78 1.97 -12.31
N ILE A 105 -6.77 2.56 -11.70
CA ILE A 105 -6.46 2.33 -10.28
C ILE A 105 -7.59 2.82 -9.38
N LYS A 106 -8.16 3.98 -9.67
CA LYS A 106 -9.32 4.50 -8.93
C LYS A 106 -10.50 3.53 -9.03
N LYS A 107 -10.79 2.99 -10.21
CA LYS A 107 -11.85 1.99 -10.43
C LYS A 107 -11.59 0.69 -9.66
N GLU A 108 -10.37 0.15 -9.75
CA GLU A 108 -10.00 -1.10 -9.07
C GLU A 108 -9.98 -0.93 -7.54
N ALA A 109 -9.55 0.22 -7.02
CA ALA A 109 -9.60 0.51 -5.59
C ALA A 109 -11.04 0.60 -5.07
N LEU A 110 -11.93 1.31 -5.77
CA LEU A 110 -13.35 1.38 -5.41
C LEU A 110 -14.04 0.01 -5.47
N LYS A 111 -13.66 -0.82 -6.45
CA LYS A 111 -14.13 -2.21 -6.54
C LYS A 111 -13.63 -3.05 -5.36
N LEU A 112 -12.34 -2.94 -5.01
CA LEU A 112 -11.76 -3.58 -3.83
C LEU A 112 -12.53 -3.17 -2.57
N GLU A 113 -12.78 -1.88 -2.36
CA GLU A 113 -13.55 -1.38 -1.22
C GLU A 113 -14.94 -2.02 -1.15
N SER A 114 -15.69 -1.98 -2.26
CA SER A 114 -17.05 -2.53 -2.34
C SER A 114 -17.11 -4.03 -2.04
N GLU A 115 -16.13 -4.79 -2.54
CA GLU A 115 -16.07 -6.23 -2.36
C GLU A 115 -15.61 -6.60 -0.95
N MET A 116 -14.62 -5.90 -0.39
CA MET A 116 -14.12 -6.14 0.96
C MET A 116 -15.17 -5.80 2.01
N LYS A 117 -15.92 -4.69 1.84
CA LYS A 117 -17.01 -4.28 2.75
C LYS A 117 -18.03 -5.39 3.04
N LYS A 118 -18.23 -6.32 2.10
CA LYS A 118 -19.18 -7.45 2.24
C LYS A 118 -18.65 -8.59 3.13
N LYS A 119 -17.35 -8.62 3.39
CA LYS A 119 -16.66 -9.69 4.14
C LYS A 119 -16.01 -9.20 5.42
N LEU A 120 -16.18 -7.92 5.74
CA LEU A 120 -15.52 -7.29 6.87
C LEU A 120 -16.03 -7.86 8.20
N PRO A 121 -15.13 -8.22 9.13
CA PRO A 121 -15.50 -8.54 10.50
C PRO A 121 -16.20 -7.36 11.19
N GLU A 122 -16.93 -7.64 12.26
CA GLU A 122 -17.57 -6.59 13.08
C GLU A 122 -16.55 -5.54 13.54
N ASN A 123 -17.00 -4.28 13.60
CA ASN A 123 -16.20 -3.12 13.99
C ASN A 123 -14.96 -2.88 13.10
N THR A 124 -14.89 -3.46 11.90
CA THR A 124 -13.87 -3.11 10.91
C THR A 124 -14.45 -2.22 9.82
N SER A 125 -13.61 -1.38 9.22
CA SER A 125 -14.03 -0.52 8.11
C SER A 125 -12.96 -0.45 7.05
N ILE A 126 -13.37 -0.44 5.79
CA ILE A 126 -12.49 -0.18 4.65
C ILE A 126 -13.01 1.04 3.91
N TYR A 127 -12.11 1.92 3.48
CA TYR A 127 -12.46 3.12 2.73
C TYR A 127 -11.35 3.48 1.73
N VAL A 128 -11.76 4.07 0.62
CA VAL A 128 -10.85 4.56 -0.42
C VAL A 128 -10.94 6.08 -0.53
N ILE A 129 -9.78 6.73 -0.53
CA ILE A 129 -9.66 8.17 -0.72
C ILE A 129 -8.80 8.39 -1.96
N PRO A 130 -9.40 8.72 -3.11
CA PRO A 130 -8.65 9.29 -4.22
C PRO A 130 -8.27 10.73 -3.86
N SER A 131 -7.02 11.10 -4.13
CA SER A 131 -6.51 12.45 -3.96
C SER A 131 -5.61 12.78 -5.14
N ASN A 132 -5.52 14.07 -5.47
CA ASN A 132 -4.51 14.57 -6.39
C ASN A 132 -3.61 15.51 -5.59
N ASP A 133 -2.32 15.25 -5.59
CA ASP A 133 -1.30 16.18 -5.12
C ASP A 133 -0.63 16.82 -6.34
N ILE A 134 0.12 17.90 -6.17
CA ILE A 134 0.75 18.61 -7.30
C ILE A 134 1.68 17.63 -8.04
N GLY A 135 1.28 17.25 -9.25
CA GLY A 135 2.01 16.31 -10.09
C GLY A 135 1.84 14.85 -9.73
N PHE A 136 0.90 14.46 -8.85
CA PHE A 136 0.66 13.07 -8.49
C PHE A 136 -0.83 12.72 -8.34
N SER A 137 -1.21 11.59 -8.95
CA SER A 137 -2.47 10.90 -8.67
C SER A 137 -2.23 9.91 -7.54
N ILE A 138 -2.99 10.06 -6.45
CA ILE A 138 -2.87 9.26 -5.24
C ILE A 138 -4.16 8.47 -5.01
N VAL A 139 -4.03 7.18 -4.77
CA VAL A 139 -5.14 6.36 -4.27
C VAL A 139 -4.74 5.74 -2.94
N LYS A 140 -5.45 6.10 -1.87
CA LYS A 140 -5.29 5.53 -0.53
C LYS A 140 -6.42 4.52 -0.29
N VAL A 141 -6.07 3.29 0.06
CA VAL A 141 -7.00 2.26 0.55
C VAL A 141 -6.65 1.96 2.00
N SER A 142 -7.59 2.16 2.91
CA SER A 142 -7.38 1.94 4.35
C SER A 142 -8.34 0.92 4.91
N LEU A 143 -7.78 -0.04 5.65
CA LEU A 143 -8.52 -0.96 6.51
C LEU A 143 -8.26 -0.58 7.97
N LEU A 144 -9.32 -0.24 8.70
CA LEU A 144 -9.29 0.04 10.13
C LEU A 144 -9.92 -1.13 10.87
N SER A 145 -9.20 -1.73 11.81
CA SER A 145 -9.67 -2.88 12.59
C SER A 145 -9.32 -2.73 14.08
N PRO A 146 -10.12 -3.25 15.01
CA PRO A 146 -9.74 -3.24 16.42
C PRO A 146 -8.38 -3.91 16.63
N LYS A 147 -7.59 -3.40 17.58
CA LYS A 147 -6.28 -3.96 17.92
C LYS A 147 -6.45 -5.42 18.35
N GLY A 148 -5.68 -6.32 17.75
CA GLY A 148 -5.75 -7.76 18.02
C GLY A 148 -6.89 -8.51 17.32
N HIS A 149 -7.74 -7.84 16.52
CA HIS A 149 -8.64 -8.56 15.62
C HIS A 149 -7.86 -9.25 14.50
N ASP A 150 -8.20 -10.50 14.22
CA ASP A 150 -7.66 -11.20 13.07
C ASP A 150 -8.30 -10.67 11.78
N VAL A 151 -7.53 -9.84 11.08
CA VAL A 151 -7.83 -9.34 9.74
C VAL A 151 -6.82 -9.83 8.72
N ALA A 152 -5.98 -10.81 9.08
CA ALA A 152 -4.93 -11.30 8.20
C ALA A 152 -5.46 -11.83 6.86
N PRO A 153 -6.61 -12.55 6.80
CA PRO A 153 -7.18 -12.97 5.52
C PRO A 153 -7.62 -11.82 4.62
N ILE A 154 -8.14 -10.73 5.20
CA ILE A 154 -8.57 -9.55 4.45
C ILE A 154 -7.34 -8.80 3.91
N ILE A 155 -6.31 -8.62 4.75
CA ILE A 155 -5.06 -7.97 4.34
C ILE A 155 -4.36 -8.79 3.24
N GLU A 156 -4.33 -10.12 3.34
CA GLU A 156 -3.77 -10.98 2.29
C GLU A 156 -4.51 -10.81 0.97
N GLU A 157 -5.86 -10.81 0.98
CA GLU A 157 -6.64 -10.56 -0.24
C GLU A 157 -6.36 -9.14 -0.81
N MET A 158 -6.14 -8.15 0.05
CA MET A 158 -5.74 -6.81 -0.38
C MET A 158 -4.34 -6.79 -1.00
N ILE A 159 -3.34 -7.45 -0.38
CA ILE A 159 -1.97 -7.58 -0.92
C ILE A 159 -2.02 -8.22 -2.30
N ASP A 160 -2.73 -9.35 -2.45
CA ASP A 160 -2.87 -10.08 -3.72
C ASP A 160 -3.44 -9.19 -4.84
N ARG A 161 -4.48 -8.41 -4.53
CA ARG A 161 -5.13 -7.56 -5.52
C ARG A 161 -4.27 -6.36 -5.89
N ILE A 162 -3.61 -5.76 -4.91
CA ILE A 162 -2.69 -4.64 -5.14
C ILE A 162 -1.47 -5.10 -5.93
N GLU A 163 -0.91 -6.27 -5.65
CA GLU A 163 0.18 -6.85 -6.44
C GLU A 163 -0.25 -7.11 -7.89
N LYS A 164 -1.41 -7.73 -8.10
CA LYS A 164 -1.96 -7.95 -9.45
C LYS A 164 -2.16 -6.64 -10.20
N LEU A 165 -2.68 -5.62 -9.53
CA LEU A 165 -2.85 -4.28 -10.10
C LEU A 165 -1.49 -3.65 -10.43
N TRP A 166 -0.53 -3.71 -9.52
CA TRP A 166 0.83 -3.20 -9.70
C TRP A 166 1.52 -3.84 -10.90
N ASN A 167 1.48 -5.18 -11.01
CA ASN A 167 2.06 -5.91 -12.12
C ASN A 167 1.40 -5.55 -13.47
N LYS A 168 0.07 -5.33 -13.50
CA LYS A 168 -0.61 -4.82 -14.72
C LYS A 168 -0.12 -3.44 -15.12
N ILE A 169 0.04 -2.56 -14.13
CA ILE A 169 0.54 -1.19 -14.33
C ILE A 169 1.97 -1.23 -14.89
N GLU A 170 2.86 -2.04 -14.31
CA GLU A 170 4.25 -2.21 -14.77
C GLU A 170 4.33 -2.78 -16.19
N ARG A 171 3.49 -3.76 -16.53
CA ARG A 171 3.43 -4.35 -17.88
C ARG A 171 2.70 -3.48 -18.91
N GLY A 172 1.98 -2.44 -18.47
CA GLY A 172 1.11 -1.64 -19.33
C GLY A 172 -0.10 -2.42 -19.87
N GLU A 173 -0.54 -3.47 -19.16
CA GLU A 173 -1.69 -4.29 -19.56
C GLU A 173 -3.02 -3.55 -19.30
N GLY A 174 -3.97 -3.68 -20.23
CA GLY A 174 -5.23 -2.92 -20.21
C GLY A 174 -5.13 -1.52 -20.84
N MET A 175 -4.04 -1.25 -21.57
CA MET A 175 -3.81 -0.02 -22.33
C MET A 175 -3.59 -0.38 -23.80
N GLU A 176 -4.61 -0.23 -24.65
CA GLU A 176 -4.38 -0.35 -26.08
C GLU A 176 -3.56 0.84 -26.60
N ARG A 177 -2.41 0.55 -27.20
CA ARG A 177 -1.70 1.49 -28.08
C ARG A 177 -2.30 1.36 -29.48
N VAL A 178 -3.19 2.28 -29.84
CA VAL A 178 -3.66 2.42 -31.23
C VAL A 178 -2.95 3.62 -31.85
N GLY A 179 -1.76 3.38 -32.41
CA GLY A 179 -0.88 4.44 -32.92
C GLY A 179 -0.34 5.37 -31.83
N GLU A 180 -0.24 6.68 -32.10
CA GLU A 180 0.20 7.71 -31.12
C GLU A 180 -0.86 8.06 -30.05
N ARG A 181 -2.00 7.35 -29.98
CA ARG A 181 -3.06 7.65 -29.02
C ARG A 181 -3.44 6.42 -28.18
N SER A 182 -3.60 6.64 -26.89
CA SER A 182 -3.99 5.62 -25.91
C SER A 182 -5.49 5.72 -25.61
N PHE A 183 -6.20 4.60 -25.64
CA PHE A 183 -7.62 4.49 -25.27
C PHE A 183 -7.79 3.50 -24.10
N ILE A 184 -8.87 3.67 -23.32
CA ILE A 184 -9.30 2.78 -22.24
C ILE A 184 -10.33 1.81 -22.84
N GLU A 185 -10.13 0.50 -22.73
CA GLU A 185 -11.21 -0.48 -22.97
C GLU A 185 -12.23 -0.40 -21.82
N ILE A 186 -13.51 -0.24 -22.17
CA ILE A 186 -14.64 -0.12 -21.23
C ILE A 186 -15.30 -1.48 -21.04
#